data_AF-A0A0C9WX78-F1
#
_entry.id   AF-A0A0C9WX78-F1
#
_cell.length_a   1.000
_cell.length_b   1.000
_cell.length_c   1.000
_cell.angle_alpha   90.00
_cell.angle_beta   90.00
_cell.angle_gamma   90.00
#
_symmetry.space_group_name_H-M   'P 1'
#
loop_
_entity.id
_entity.type
_entity.pdbx_description
1 polymer ?
#
loop_
_entity_poly.entity_id
_entity_poly.type
_entity_poly.pdbx_seq_one_letter_code
_entity_poly.pdbx_strand_id
1 'polypeptide(L)'
;MFALLPILYVSLQAIRASPLPHPIDLSNALDGLQLPTCKCIDQRSVTDILWSCFATIFACTWLSVHPNMPGPDEKSWKIALRRLELMFWSLMCPELIIGWACRQWVAARSLRDEYGGLGWTKTHGYFLQMGGFMLMDGNERKGVLTQDTFGSLLREGKIAFPTITEAEIEDRSKADGLAKGIAVLQTTWFIAQCISRKAQGLITTEIELITVAFAALNGILYFLWWNKPLDVNCCVPVFLLDKPCEPVTIPSFEPKRWTWRPLGMFPSVESWFFKSPGPEESTVVPLPVATLETAEVPDSAPKKLAEVFSRIFGWVHFLFHHTAVGIVLLAANCALRAAICALLLMKALVELLALPFTAMSVFFSRLRDLLDSDTVDTGAIRVPTFYAPPQKDDRSPEAGMTTMIVATLFGGIHCAGWNFSFPSHAELIIWRVSSLFIVIVPYSIVFIVAVGEIGGDGSIAFAFAILLVSVGVVSYVFARLALFVEAFTALRHLPPGAYAVVEWTALLLHM
;
A
#
# COMPACT_ATOMS: atom_id res chain seq x y z
N MET A 1 1.62 -13.21 13.70
CA MET A 1 1.63 -14.48 12.94
C MET A 1 2.56 -14.44 11.73
N PHE A 2 2.64 -13.33 10.97
CA PHE A 2 3.55 -13.20 9.82
C PHE A 2 5.06 -13.09 10.13
N ALA A 3 5.45 -12.64 11.33
CA ALA A 3 6.85 -12.66 11.77
C ALA A 3 7.32 -14.04 12.28
N LEU A 4 6.39 -14.96 12.56
CA LEU A 4 6.73 -16.28 13.10
C LEU A 4 7.10 -17.28 12.01
N LEU A 5 6.63 -17.12 10.78
CA LEU A 5 6.98 -17.99 9.66
C LEU A 5 8.47 -17.93 9.27
N PRO A 6 9.12 -16.76 9.18
CA PRO A 6 10.57 -16.67 8.97
C PRO A 6 11.37 -17.26 10.15
N ILE A 7 10.91 -17.03 11.38
CA ILE A 7 11.56 -17.55 12.59
C ILE A 7 11.41 -19.08 12.69
N LEU A 8 10.24 -19.62 12.34
CA LEU A 8 9.99 -21.05 12.26
C LEU A 8 10.79 -21.69 11.11
N TYR A 9 10.93 -20.99 9.98
CA TYR A 9 11.74 -21.43 8.85
C TYR A 9 13.23 -21.47 9.19
N VAL A 10 13.76 -20.43 9.86
CA VAL A 10 15.16 -20.37 10.34
C VAL A 10 15.40 -21.42 11.43
N SER A 11 14.46 -21.64 12.35
CA SER A 11 14.59 -22.66 13.40
C SER A 11 14.46 -24.09 12.85
N LEU A 12 13.64 -24.32 11.82
CA LEU A 12 13.55 -25.62 11.13
C LEU A 12 14.77 -25.92 10.26
N GLN A 13 15.38 -24.90 9.65
CA GLN A 13 16.67 -25.01 8.94
C GLN A 13 17.81 -25.37 9.90
N ALA A 14 17.83 -24.80 11.11
CA ALA A 14 18.80 -25.15 12.14
C ALA A 14 18.71 -26.61 12.63
N ILE A 15 17.53 -27.24 12.49
CA ILE A 15 17.29 -28.64 12.89
C ILE A 15 17.59 -29.63 11.74
N ARG A 16 17.67 -29.15 10.48
CA ARG A 16 17.96 -29.97 9.28
C ARG A 16 19.41 -29.83 8.76
N ALA A 17 20.38 -29.62 9.65
CA ALA A 17 21.74 -30.01 9.33
C ALA A 17 21.76 -31.55 9.21
N SER A 18 21.59 -32.06 7.99
CA SER A 18 21.90 -33.47 7.72
C SER A 18 23.36 -33.71 8.13
N PRO A 19 23.69 -34.82 8.81
CA PRO A 19 25.08 -35.20 8.94
C PRO A 19 25.65 -35.29 7.52
N LEU A 20 26.70 -34.52 7.24
CA LEU A 20 27.50 -34.72 6.04
C LEU A 20 27.79 -36.23 5.94
N PRO A 21 27.55 -36.90 4.79
CA PRO A 21 28.07 -38.23 4.61
C PRO A 21 29.58 -38.17 4.85
N HIS A 22 30.11 -39.13 5.62
CA HIS A 22 31.53 -39.22 5.91
C HIS A 22 32.35 -38.97 4.63
N PRO A 23 33.46 -38.21 4.70
CA PRO A 23 34.32 -38.03 3.54
C PRO A 23 34.75 -39.42 3.06
N ILE A 24 34.34 -39.77 1.84
CA ILE A 24 34.86 -40.95 1.16
C ILE A 24 36.34 -40.65 0.96
N ASP A 25 37.20 -41.41 1.64
CA ASP A 25 38.64 -41.27 1.54
C ASP A 25 39.09 -41.76 0.15
N LEU A 26 39.20 -40.80 -0.77
CA LEU A 26 39.62 -41.00 -2.15
C LEU A 26 41.15 -40.91 -2.32
N SER A 27 41.91 -40.81 -1.22
CA SER A 27 43.37 -40.61 -1.25
C SER A 27 44.11 -41.69 -2.04
N ASN A 28 43.58 -42.92 -2.08
CA ASN A 28 44.19 -44.06 -2.78
C ASN A 28 43.71 -44.25 -4.24
N ALA A 29 42.81 -43.41 -4.76
CA ALA A 29 42.28 -43.55 -6.12
C ALA A 29 42.84 -42.54 -7.14
N LEU A 30 43.75 -41.64 -6.71
CA LEU A 30 44.11 -40.41 -7.43
C LEU A 30 45.51 -40.39 -8.07
N ASP A 31 46.23 -41.52 -8.13
CA ASP A 31 47.58 -41.55 -8.71
C ASP A 31 47.63 -41.68 -10.24
N GLY A 32 46.50 -41.64 -10.96
CA GLY A 32 46.53 -41.84 -12.42
C GLY A 32 45.40 -41.23 -13.25
N LEU A 33 44.42 -40.55 -12.64
CA LEU A 33 43.30 -39.94 -13.36
C LEU A 33 43.28 -38.43 -13.10
N GLN A 34 43.74 -37.64 -14.09
CA GLN A 34 43.35 -36.25 -14.21
C GLN A 34 41.84 -36.22 -14.49
N LEU A 35 41.01 -36.25 -13.44
CA LEU A 35 39.63 -35.83 -13.60
C LEU A 35 39.66 -34.36 -14.04
N PRO A 36 38.88 -33.97 -15.07
CA PRO A 36 38.71 -32.56 -15.39
C PRO A 36 38.30 -31.85 -14.12
N THR A 37 38.97 -30.74 -13.81
CA THR A 37 38.67 -29.90 -12.65
C THR A 37 37.18 -29.60 -12.66
N CYS A 38 36.42 -30.26 -11.78
CA CYS A 38 34.99 -30.04 -11.65
C CYS A 38 34.84 -28.63 -11.08
N LYS A 39 34.66 -27.64 -11.96
CA LYS A 39 34.34 -26.28 -11.54
C LYS A 39 32.92 -26.35 -11.02
N CYS A 40 32.75 -26.23 -9.70
CA CYS A 40 31.42 -26.13 -9.11
C CYS A 40 30.66 -25.03 -9.85
N ILE A 41 29.54 -25.38 -10.47
CA ILE A 41 28.66 -24.40 -11.09
C ILE A 41 28.17 -23.49 -9.96
N ASP A 42 28.31 -22.17 -10.13
CA ASP A 42 27.77 -21.21 -9.17
C ASP A 42 26.27 -21.45 -9.03
N GLN A 43 25.84 -21.71 -7.80
CA GLN A 43 24.43 -21.93 -7.45
C GLN A 43 23.99 -20.82 -6.50
N ARG A 44 22.79 -20.29 -6.74
CA ARG A 44 22.14 -19.39 -5.78
C ARG A 44 21.48 -20.22 -4.67
N SER A 45 21.49 -19.73 -3.44
CA SER A 45 20.82 -20.39 -2.32
C SER A 45 19.33 -20.03 -2.24
N VAL A 46 18.55 -20.80 -1.48
CA VAL A 46 17.14 -20.42 -1.17
C VAL A 46 17.08 -19.06 -0.46
N THR A 47 18.08 -18.76 0.38
CA THR A 47 18.18 -17.48 1.08
C THR A 47 18.35 -16.31 0.11
N ASP A 48 19.12 -16.48 -0.96
CA ASP A 48 19.29 -15.44 -2.00
C ASP A 48 17.99 -15.18 -2.77
N ILE A 49 17.26 -16.25 -3.09
CA ILE A 49 15.92 -16.17 -3.70
C ILE A 49 14.97 -15.43 -2.77
N LEU A 50 14.90 -15.84 -1.50
CA LEU A 50 14.02 -15.22 -0.51
C LEU A 50 14.35 -13.75 -0.28
N TRP A 51 15.63 -13.41 -0.13
CA TRP A 51 16.04 -12.04 0.14
C TRP A 51 15.76 -11.11 -1.05
N SER A 52 16.07 -11.55 -2.27
CA SER A 52 15.77 -10.78 -3.48
C SER A 52 14.26 -10.56 -3.68
N CYS A 53 13.44 -11.59 -3.47
CA CYS A 53 11.98 -11.48 -3.50
C CYS A 53 11.45 -10.56 -2.40
N PHE A 54 11.89 -10.76 -1.15
CA PHE A 54 11.45 -9.95 -0.01
C PHE A 54 11.83 -8.48 -0.17
N ALA A 55 13.08 -8.18 -0.55
CA ALA A 55 13.54 -6.82 -0.77
C ALA A 55 12.72 -6.12 -1.88
N THR A 56 12.41 -6.84 -2.95
CA THR A 56 11.60 -6.33 -4.06
C THR A 56 10.15 -6.11 -3.65
N ILE A 57 9.50 -7.07 -2.98
CA ILE A 57 8.15 -6.91 -2.44
C ILE A 57 8.10 -5.73 -1.47
N PHE A 58 9.05 -5.64 -0.54
CA PHE A 58 9.14 -4.54 0.41
C PHE A 58 9.30 -3.19 -0.30
N ALA A 59 10.17 -3.09 -1.31
CA ALA A 59 10.31 -1.88 -2.11
C ALA A 59 8.98 -1.50 -2.80
N CYS A 60 8.26 -2.47 -3.37
CA CYS A 60 6.98 -2.24 -4.04
C CYS A 60 5.89 -1.79 -3.05
N THR A 61 5.81 -2.38 -1.86
CA THR A 61 4.69 -2.12 -0.93
C THR A 61 4.95 -1.01 0.09
N TRP A 62 6.21 -0.76 0.44
CA TRP A 62 6.57 0.20 1.49
C TRP A 62 7.13 1.52 0.96
N LEU A 63 8.04 1.45 -0.02
CA LEU A 63 8.68 2.64 -0.58
C LEU A 63 7.84 3.33 -1.65
N SER A 64 7.01 2.57 -2.35
CA SER A 64 6.24 3.06 -3.51
C SER A 64 4.82 3.50 -3.14
N VAL A 65 4.32 3.11 -1.96
CA VAL A 65 3.01 3.54 -1.47
C VAL A 65 3.14 4.86 -0.72
N HIS A 66 2.48 5.90 -1.24
CA HIS A 66 2.55 7.25 -0.69
C HIS A 66 1.34 7.51 0.23
N PRO A 67 1.49 7.44 1.56
CA PRO A 67 0.38 7.64 2.50
C PRO A 67 -0.13 9.08 2.48
N ASN A 68 -1.40 9.27 2.87
CA ASN A 68 -1.90 10.60 3.20
C ASN A 68 -1.27 11.10 4.51
N MET A 69 -1.22 12.43 4.71
CA MET A 69 -0.47 13.01 5.83
C MET A 69 -1.07 12.61 7.20
N PRO A 70 -0.21 12.40 8.21
CA PRO A 70 -0.66 12.20 9.58
C PRO A 70 -1.25 13.50 10.15
N GLY A 71 -2.00 13.38 11.25
CA GLY A 71 -2.39 14.57 12.01
C GLY A 71 -1.16 15.23 12.65
N PRO A 72 -1.14 16.56 12.85
CA PRO A 72 0.01 17.28 13.42
C PRO A 72 0.50 16.71 14.76
N ASP A 73 -0.44 16.24 15.59
CA ASP A 73 -0.17 15.76 16.95
C ASP A 73 -0.25 14.21 17.02
N GLU A 74 -0.21 13.52 15.88
CA GLU A 74 -0.36 12.06 15.82
C GLU A 74 0.94 11.34 16.24
N LYS A 75 0.84 10.45 17.24
CA LYS A 75 1.96 9.65 17.75
C LYS A 75 2.57 8.75 16.66
N SER A 76 3.91 8.67 16.60
CA SER A 76 4.64 7.91 15.56
C SER A 76 4.25 6.44 15.44
N TRP A 77 3.86 5.76 16.53
CA TRP A 77 3.41 4.37 16.46
C TRP A 77 2.09 4.21 15.70
N LYS A 78 1.18 5.19 15.77
CA LYS A 78 -0.07 5.17 14.99
C LYS A 78 0.23 5.36 13.51
N ILE A 79 1.18 6.24 13.19
CA ILE A 79 1.68 6.45 11.82
C ILE A 79 2.27 5.14 11.28
N ALA A 80 3.13 4.48 12.07
CA ALA A 80 3.72 3.19 11.70
C ALA A 80 2.66 2.10 11.49
N LEU A 81 1.67 1.98 12.38
CA LEU A 81 0.56 1.02 12.21
C LEU A 81 -0.23 1.27 10.93
N ARG A 82 -0.48 2.53 10.58
CA ARG A 82 -1.15 2.88 9.32
C ARG A 82 -0.32 2.51 8.10
N ARG A 83 1.00 2.66 8.16
CA ARG A 83 1.88 2.19 7.08
C ARG A 83 1.89 0.67 6.96
N LEU A 84 1.88 -0.04 8.08
CA LEU A 84 1.74 -1.50 8.08
C LEU A 84 0.37 -1.94 7.53
N GLU A 85 -0.68 -1.19 7.82
CA GLU A 85 -2.00 -1.40 7.23
C GLU A 85 -1.97 -1.20 5.71
N LEU A 86 -1.38 -0.11 5.22
CA LEU A 86 -1.23 0.15 3.79
C LEU A 86 -0.41 -0.94 3.09
N MET A 87 0.67 -1.39 3.71
CA MET A 87 1.47 -2.52 3.22
C MET A 87 0.65 -3.81 3.16
N PHE A 88 -0.15 -4.10 4.19
CA PHE A 88 -1.05 -5.26 4.21
C PHE A 88 -2.05 -5.22 3.05
N TRP A 89 -2.71 -4.08 2.82
CA TRP A 89 -3.65 -3.93 1.71
C TRP A 89 -2.96 -3.96 0.35
N SER A 90 -1.75 -3.42 0.24
CA SER A 90 -0.93 -3.54 -0.97
C SER A 90 -0.58 -4.99 -1.30
N LEU A 91 -0.35 -5.85 -0.30
CA LEU A 91 -0.14 -7.29 -0.53
C LEU A 91 -1.43 -8.02 -0.90
N MET A 92 -2.53 -7.75 -0.19
CA MET A 92 -3.78 -8.51 -0.35
C MET A 92 -4.57 -8.07 -1.58
N CYS A 93 -4.74 -6.75 -1.76
CA CYS A 93 -5.58 -6.14 -2.81
C CYS A 93 -4.82 -5.00 -3.54
N PRO A 94 -3.69 -5.29 -4.22
CA PRO A 94 -2.90 -4.27 -4.89
C PRO A 94 -3.66 -3.51 -6.00
N GLU A 95 -4.62 -4.18 -6.66
CA GLU A 95 -5.50 -3.58 -7.65
C GLU A 95 -6.35 -2.44 -7.07
N LEU A 96 -6.83 -2.58 -5.83
CA LEU A 96 -7.60 -1.54 -5.15
C LEU A 96 -6.73 -0.36 -4.74
N ILE A 97 -5.47 -0.62 -4.35
CA ILE A 97 -4.49 0.45 -4.08
C ILE A 97 -4.19 1.24 -5.34
N ILE A 98 -4.10 0.58 -6.51
CA ILE A 98 -3.94 1.27 -7.79
C ILE A 98 -5.20 2.04 -8.17
N GLY A 99 -6.40 1.49 -7.92
CA GLY A 99 -7.66 2.21 -8.11
C GLY A 99 -7.72 3.49 -7.27
N TRP A 100 -7.33 3.40 -6.00
CA TRP A 100 -7.19 4.57 -5.11
C TRP A 100 -6.17 5.58 -5.64
N ALA A 101 -4.98 5.13 -6.06
CA ALA A 101 -3.95 5.99 -6.65
C ALA A 101 -4.44 6.68 -7.94
N CYS A 102 -5.23 5.98 -8.77
CA CYS A 102 -5.83 6.50 -9.99
C CYS A 102 -6.84 7.62 -9.70
N ARG A 103 -7.72 7.43 -8.71
CA ARG A 103 -8.66 8.48 -8.26
C ARG A 103 -7.91 9.74 -7.85
N GLN A 104 -6.85 9.60 -7.05
CA GLN A 104 -6.04 10.74 -6.61
C GLN A 104 -5.28 11.40 -7.78
N TRP A 105 -4.84 10.62 -8.77
CA TRP A 105 -4.16 11.15 -9.97
C TRP A 105 -5.07 11.99 -10.85
N VAL A 106 -6.29 11.50 -11.11
CA VAL A 106 -7.28 12.25 -11.88
C VAL A 106 -7.66 13.54 -11.16
N ALA A 107 -7.91 13.47 -9.84
CA ALA A 107 -8.22 14.65 -9.03
C ALA A 107 -7.05 15.66 -8.99
N ALA A 108 -5.80 15.20 -8.84
CA ALA A 108 -4.62 16.07 -8.84
C ALA A 108 -4.42 16.76 -10.19
N ARG A 109 -4.69 16.04 -11.28
CA ARG A 109 -4.65 16.59 -12.64
C ARG A 109 -5.73 17.65 -12.83
N SER A 110 -6.95 17.40 -12.37
CA SER A 110 -8.06 18.35 -12.43
C SER A 110 -7.74 19.64 -11.66
N LEU A 111 -7.16 19.53 -10.45
CA LEU A 111 -6.71 20.69 -9.67
C LEU A 111 -5.60 21.50 -10.35
N ARG A 112 -4.66 20.84 -11.03
CA ARG A 112 -3.67 21.53 -11.86
C ARG A 112 -4.35 22.26 -13.02
N ASP A 113 -5.31 21.61 -13.68
CA ASP A 113 -5.98 22.22 -14.83
C ASP A 113 -6.86 23.41 -14.40
N GLU A 114 -7.43 23.37 -13.19
CA GLU A 114 -8.20 24.46 -12.57
C GLU A 114 -7.30 25.61 -12.10
N TYR A 115 -6.23 25.35 -11.34
CA TYR A 115 -5.42 26.38 -10.68
C TYR A 115 -4.03 26.61 -11.32
N GLY A 116 -3.71 25.94 -12.42
CA GLY A 116 -2.38 25.97 -13.04
C GLY A 116 -1.96 27.33 -13.57
N GLY A 117 -2.92 28.19 -13.91
CA GLY A 117 -2.66 29.59 -14.25
C GLY A 117 -2.09 30.42 -13.09
N LEU A 118 -2.29 29.96 -11.85
CA LEU A 118 -1.73 30.55 -10.62
C LEU A 118 -0.44 29.83 -10.16
N GLY A 119 0.12 28.94 -11.00
CA GLY A 119 1.36 28.23 -10.72
C GLY A 119 1.19 26.87 -10.04
N TRP A 120 -0.04 26.40 -9.78
CA TRP A 120 -0.24 25.09 -9.19
C TRP A 120 0.11 23.94 -10.15
N THR A 121 0.94 23.04 -9.67
CA THR A 121 1.31 21.80 -10.37
C THR A 121 0.49 20.61 -9.87
N LYS A 122 0.65 19.42 -10.48
CA LYS A 122 0.03 18.18 -9.95
C LYS A 122 0.44 17.92 -8.49
N THR A 123 1.66 18.32 -8.11
CA THR A 123 2.19 18.18 -6.75
C THR A 123 1.36 18.98 -5.75
N HIS A 124 0.96 20.21 -6.09
CA HIS A 124 0.04 21.01 -5.27
C HIS A 124 -1.34 20.37 -5.18
N GLY A 125 -1.84 19.82 -6.29
CA GLY A 125 -3.09 19.07 -6.31
C GLY A 125 -3.06 17.85 -5.40
N TYR A 126 -1.98 17.06 -5.42
CA TYR A 126 -1.79 15.95 -4.48
C TYR A 126 -1.65 16.42 -3.05
N PHE A 127 -0.90 17.51 -2.83
CA PHE A 127 -0.66 18.07 -1.52
C PHE A 127 -1.99 18.48 -0.87
N LEU A 128 -2.87 19.20 -1.56
CA LEU A 128 -4.21 19.53 -1.05
C LEU A 128 -5.00 18.27 -0.66
N GLN A 129 -5.06 17.27 -1.55
CA GLN A 129 -5.84 16.05 -1.32
C GLN A 129 -5.34 15.20 -0.16
N MET A 130 -4.04 15.18 0.10
CA MET A 130 -3.46 14.42 1.20
C MET A 130 -3.54 15.13 2.56
N GLY A 131 -4.23 16.28 2.64
CA GLY A 131 -4.38 17.10 3.84
C GLY A 131 -3.33 18.21 3.98
N GLY A 132 -2.70 18.60 2.86
CA GLY A 132 -1.57 19.54 2.74
C GLY A 132 -1.77 20.87 3.42
N PHE A 133 -2.99 21.38 3.35
CA PHE A 133 -3.36 22.70 3.83
C PHE A 133 -4.29 22.60 5.03
N MET A 134 -3.97 23.35 6.08
CA MET A 134 -4.75 23.42 7.32
C MET A 134 -5.42 24.79 7.41
N LEU A 135 -6.74 24.81 7.56
CA LEU A 135 -7.47 26.05 7.79
C LEU A 135 -7.25 26.53 9.23
N MET A 136 -6.88 27.81 9.34
CA MET A 136 -6.62 28.49 10.61
C MET A 136 -7.56 29.68 10.76
N ASP A 137 -8.10 29.85 11.96
CA ASP A 137 -8.84 31.04 12.39
C ASP A 137 -8.03 31.71 13.51
N GLY A 138 -7.23 32.71 13.15
CA GLY A 138 -6.14 33.18 14.00
C GLY A 138 -5.20 32.02 14.38
N ASN A 139 -5.17 31.68 15.67
CA ASN A 139 -4.36 30.57 16.20
C ASN A 139 -5.12 29.23 16.32
N GLU A 140 -6.42 29.21 16.02
CA GLU A 140 -7.25 28.01 16.16
C GLU A 140 -7.23 27.19 14.85
N ARG A 141 -6.94 25.89 14.96
CA ARG A 141 -7.03 24.94 13.83
C ARG A 141 -8.50 24.59 13.58
N LYS A 142 -9.05 24.95 12.41
CA LYS A 142 -10.41 24.61 12.01
C LYS A 142 -10.51 23.28 11.25
N GLY A 143 -9.39 22.73 10.76
CA GLY A 143 -9.34 21.43 10.08
C GLY A 143 -8.64 21.50 8.72
N VAL A 144 -8.43 20.35 8.10
CA VAL A 144 -7.80 20.27 6.77
C VAL A 144 -8.73 20.81 5.68
N LEU A 145 -8.13 21.50 4.71
CA LEU A 145 -8.85 22.01 3.55
C LEU A 145 -9.07 20.87 2.54
N THR A 146 -10.34 20.57 2.26
CA THR A 146 -10.74 19.71 1.16
C THR A 146 -10.79 20.50 -0.15
N GLN A 147 -10.84 19.82 -1.29
CA GLN A 147 -10.98 20.49 -2.60
C GLN A 147 -12.19 21.43 -2.65
N ASP A 148 -13.33 20.99 -2.12
CA ASP A 148 -14.57 21.77 -2.16
C ASP A 148 -14.52 22.98 -1.23
N THR A 149 -14.05 22.80 0.01
CA THR A 149 -13.91 23.90 0.98
C THR A 149 -12.84 24.90 0.56
N PHE A 150 -11.72 24.43 0.00
CA PHE A 150 -10.71 25.31 -0.59
C PHE A 150 -11.31 26.16 -1.71
N GLY A 151 -11.98 25.53 -2.67
CA GLY A 151 -12.59 26.24 -3.79
C GLY A 151 -13.69 27.22 -3.36
N SER A 152 -14.53 26.86 -2.38
CA SER A 152 -15.60 27.75 -1.89
C SER A 152 -15.03 28.95 -1.16
N LEU A 153 -14.09 28.75 -0.23
CA LEU A 153 -13.48 29.84 0.54
C LEU A 153 -12.68 30.79 -0.36
N LEU A 154 -12.00 30.26 -1.38
CA LEU A 154 -11.27 31.07 -2.35
C LEU A 154 -12.22 31.93 -3.19
N ARG A 155 -13.32 31.35 -3.69
CA ARG A 155 -14.34 32.10 -4.46
C ARG A 155 -15.04 33.17 -3.63
N GLU A 156 -15.25 32.91 -2.34
CA GLU A 156 -15.83 33.86 -1.39
C GLU A 156 -14.83 34.93 -0.91
N GLY A 157 -13.56 34.84 -1.31
CA GLY A 157 -12.50 35.77 -0.87
C GLY A 157 -12.13 35.64 0.61
N LYS A 158 -12.50 34.54 1.26
CA LYS A 158 -12.25 34.29 2.70
C LYS A 158 -10.86 33.75 3.00
N ILE A 159 -10.15 33.25 1.99
CA ILE A 159 -8.75 32.81 2.09
C ILE A 159 -7.93 33.43 0.96
N ALA A 160 -6.65 33.69 1.23
CA ALA A 160 -5.68 34.00 0.19
C ALA A 160 -5.26 32.72 -0.54
N PHE A 161 -4.92 32.84 -1.81
CA PHE A 161 -4.35 31.73 -2.56
C PHE A 161 -2.97 31.35 -2.00
N PRO A 162 -2.70 30.08 -1.66
CA PRO A 162 -1.40 29.68 -1.12
C PRO A 162 -0.27 29.89 -2.13
N THR A 163 0.75 30.67 -1.74
CA THR A 163 1.93 30.99 -2.58
C THR A 163 3.06 29.98 -2.45
N ILE A 164 2.84 28.86 -1.76
CA ILE A 164 3.84 27.80 -1.63
C ILE A 164 4.23 27.29 -3.01
N THR A 165 5.54 27.11 -3.23
CA THR A 165 6.09 26.61 -4.48
C THR A 165 6.18 25.08 -4.49
N GLU A 166 6.27 24.49 -5.68
CA GLU A 166 6.48 23.03 -5.82
C GLU A 166 7.77 22.58 -5.12
N ALA A 167 8.84 23.37 -5.24
CA ALA A 167 10.12 23.07 -4.62
C ALA A 167 10.03 23.03 -3.09
N GLU A 168 9.26 23.95 -2.48
CA GLU A 168 9.00 23.94 -1.04
C GLU A 168 8.17 22.71 -0.60
N ILE A 169 7.24 22.24 -1.43
CA ILE A 169 6.48 21.02 -1.13
C ILE A 169 7.39 19.79 -1.23
N GLU A 170 8.23 19.71 -2.26
CA GLU A 170 9.17 18.60 -2.45
C GLU A 170 10.24 18.56 -1.36
N ASP A 171 10.72 19.71 -0.87
CA ASP A 171 11.67 19.78 0.26
C ASP A 171 11.07 19.20 1.57
N ARG A 172 9.75 19.26 1.73
CA ARG A 172 9.04 18.61 2.84
C ARG A 172 8.85 17.12 2.63
N SER A 173 9.00 16.64 1.39
CA SER A 173 8.84 15.24 1.06
C SER A 173 10.10 14.47 1.45
N LYS A 174 9.91 13.31 2.09
CA LYS A 174 11.01 12.35 2.32
C LYS A 174 11.16 11.37 1.16
N ALA A 175 10.52 11.66 0.03
CA ALA A 175 10.85 11.01 -1.23
C ALA A 175 12.20 11.53 -1.72
N ASP A 176 13.29 11.17 -1.04
CA ASP A 176 14.61 11.42 -1.58
C ASP A 176 14.69 10.72 -2.94
N GLY A 177 15.09 11.45 -3.99
CA GLY A 177 15.22 10.89 -5.35
C GLY A 177 16.09 9.62 -5.38
N LEU A 178 17.00 9.48 -4.40
CA LEU A 178 17.80 8.29 -4.16
C LEU A 178 16.96 7.07 -3.73
N ALA A 179 16.00 7.21 -2.83
CA ALA A 179 15.14 6.09 -2.40
C ALA A 179 14.23 5.60 -3.54
N LYS A 180 13.64 6.53 -4.30
CA LYS A 180 12.90 6.22 -5.54
C LYS A 180 13.79 5.53 -6.56
N GLY A 181 15.00 6.05 -6.78
CA GLY A 181 15.99 5.48 -7.70
C GLY A 181 16.41 4.07 -7.33
N ILE A 182 16.68 3.81 -6.04
CA ILE A 182 17.04 2.47 -5.53
C ILE A 182 15.88 1.48 -5.75
N ALA A 183 14.64 1.87 -5.45
CA ALA A 183 13.49 0.99 -5.63
C ALA A 183 13.24 0.67 -7.12
N VAL A 184 13.38 1.65 -8.01
CA VAL A 184 13.28 1.44 -9.47
C VAL A 184 14.41 0.54 -9.97
N LEU A 185 15.65 0.78 -9.52
CA LEU A 185 16.80 -0.05 -9.89
C LEU A 185 16.61 -1.49 -9.41
N GLN A 186 16.23 -1.67 -8.14
CA GLN A 186 15.98 -2.98 -7.54
C GLN A 186 14.89 -3.76 -8.28
N THR A 187 13.76 -3.11 -8.58
CA THR A 187 12.64 -3.76 -9.28
C THR A 187 12.98 -4.07 -10.73
N THR A 188 13.64 -3.15 -11.43
CA THR A 188 14.10 -3.36 -12.82
C THR A 188 15.12 -4.49 -12.89
N TRP A 189 16.09 -4.51 -11.97
CA TRP A 189 17.09 -5.57 -11.88
C TRP A 189 16.45 -6.94 -11.62
N PHE A 190 15.51 -7.01 -10.68
CA PHE A 190 14.79 -8.25 -10.39
C PHE A 190 13.99 -8.76 -11.60
N ILE A 191 13.26 -7.87 -12.29
CA ILE A 191 12.53 -8.22 -13.52
C ILE A 191 13.49 -8.74 -14.59
N ALA A 192 14.61 -8.03 -14.83
CA ALA A 192 15.63 -8.45 -15.79
C ALA A 192 16.21 -9.82 -15.45
N GLN A 193 16.44 -10.10 -14.16
CA GLN A 193 16.89 -11.41 -13.69
C GLN A 193 15.85 -12.50 -14.02
N CYS A 194 14.57 -12.29 -13.70
CA CYS A 194 13.51 -13.27 -14.00
C CYS A 194 13.33 -13.50 -15.51
N ILE A 195 13.40 -12.45 -16.33
CA ILE A 195 13.34 -12.56 -17.80
C ILE A 195 14.54 -13.37 -18.32
N SER A 196 15.74 -13.07 -17.83
CA SER A 196 16.96 -13.76 -18.23
C SER A 196 16.92 -15.25 -17.86
N ARG A 197 16.41 -15.59 -16.66
CA ARG A 197 16.14 -16.98 -16.28
C ARG A 197 15.23 -17.67 -17.28
N LYS A 198 14.12 -17.02 -17.64
CA LYS A 198 13.16 -17.58 -18.59
C LYS A 198 13.76 -17.77 -19.99
N ALA A 199 14.56 -16.80 -20.46
CA ALA A 199 15.23 -16.86 -21.76
C ALA A 199 16.25 -18.01 -21.83
N GLN A 200 16.93 -18.32 -20.72
CA GLN A 200 17.86 -19.43 -20.60
C GLN A 200 17.17 -20.78 -20.28
N GLY A 201 15.84 -20.83 -20.23
CA GLY A 201 15.10 -22.04 -19.87
C GLY A 201 15.26 -22.46 -18.39
N LEU A 202 15.76 -21.57 -17.53
CA LEU A 202 15.90 -21.82 -16.10
C LEU A 202 14.54 -21.73 -15.40
N ILE A 203 14.42 -22.44 -14.28
CA ILE A 203 13.16 -22.53 -13.52
C ILE A 203 12.99 -21.26 -12.69
N THR A 204 11.89 -20.55 -12.89
CA THR A 204 11.45 -19.45 -12.02
C THR A 204 10.58 -20.03 -10.92
N THR A 205 10.89 -19.70 -9.67
CA THR A 205 10.11 -20.15 -8.50
C THR A 205 8.77 -19.40 -8.40
N GLU A 206 7.84 -19.99 -7.65
CA GLU A 206 6.52 -19.44 -7.36
C GLU A 206 6.62 -18.06 -6.73
N ILE A 207 7.49 -17.90 -5.72
CA ILE A 207 7.71 -16.61 -5.04
C ILE A 207 8.31 -15.56 -5.97
N GLU A 208 9.19 -15.94 -6.90
CA GLU A 208 9.70 -15.03 -7.91
C GLU A 208 8.59 -14.57 -8.85
N LEU A 209 7.69 -15.46 -9.27
CA LEU A 209 6.54 -15.11 -10.10
C LEU A 209 5.60 -14.12 -9.40
N ILE A 210 5.29 -14.36 -8.12
CA ILE A 210 4.51 -13.40 -7.30
C ILE A 210 5.23 -12.06 -7.21
N THR A 211 6.55 -12.08 -7.00
CA THR A 211 7.36 -10.85 -6.89
C THR A 211 7.37 -10.06 -8.21
N VAL A 212 7.47 -10.73 -9.36
CA VAL A 212 7.35 -10.09 -10.68
C VAL A 212 5.99 -9.43 -10.84
N ALA A 213 4.90 -10.06 -10.37
CA ALA A 213 3.57 -9.48 -10.40
C ALA A 213 3.52 -8.16 -9.59
N PHE A 214 4.09 -8.14 -8.38
CA PHE A 214 4.20 -6.91 -7.58
C PHE A 214 5.09 -5.85 -8.25
N ALA A 215 6.23 -6.24 -8.82
CA ALA A 215 7.13 -5.33 -9.50
C ALA A 215 6.49 -4.68 -10.75
N ALA A 216 5.67 -5.43 -11.49
CA ALA A 216 4.90 -4.89 -12.62
C ALA A 216 3.86 -3.85 -12.17
N LEU A 217 3.11 -4.17 -11.12
CA LEU A 217 2.14 -3.23 -10.52
C LEU A 217 2.81 -1.99 -9.94
N ASN A 218 4.04 -2.14 -9.44
CA ASN A 218 4.82 -1.04 -8.90
C ASN A 218 5.11 0.05 -9.94
N GLY A 219 5.38 -0.34 -11.20
CA GLY A 219 5.56 0.61 -12.29
C GLY A 219 4.32 1.49 -12.52
N ILE A 220 3.13 0.89 -12.47
CA ILE A 220 1.85 1.61 -12.58
C ILE A 220 1.67 2.55 -11.38
N LEU A 221 1.93 2.04 -10.17
CA LEU A 221 1.79 2.82 -8.94
C LEU A 221 2.74 4.03 -8.93
N TYR A 222 3.99 3.84 -9.35
CA TYR A 222 4.97 4.93 -9.47
C TYR A 222 4.55 5.96 -10.50
N PHE A 223 4.00 5.54 -11.64
CA PHE A 223 3.48 6.49 -12.62
C PHE A 223 2.36 7.35 -12.03
N LEU A 224 1.43 6.74 -11.30
CA LEU A 224 0.32 7.45 -10.67
C LEU A 224 0.84 8.38 -9.56
N TRP A 225 1.65 7.90 -8.62
CA TRP A 225 2.12 8.72 -7.48
C TRP A 225 3.44 9.45 -7.69
N TRP A 226 3.92 9.56 -8.94
CA TRP A 226 5.20 10.22 -9.23
C TRP A 226 5.31 11.63 -8.62
N ASN A 227 4.24 12.41 -8.75
CA ASN A 227 4.11 13.78 -8.25
C ASN A 227 3.46 13.87 -6.86
N LYS A 228 3.15 12.75 -6.20
CA LYS A 228 2.60 12.78 -4.85
C LYS A 228 3.77 12.89 -3.87
N PRO A 229 3.81 13.88 -2.97
CA PRO A 229 4.82 13.93 -1.92
C PRO A 229 4.75 12.68 -1.02
N LEU A 230 5.89 12.08 -0.70
CA LEU A 230 6.02 10.96 0.22
C LEU A 230 6.36 11.46 1.63
N ASP A 231 5.69 10.90 2.64
CA ASP A 231 6.01 11.05 4.08
C ASP A 231 6.14 12.49 4.59
N VAL A 232 5.33 13.38 4.04
CA VAL A 232 5.21 14.75 4.57
C VAL A 232 4.47 14.71 5.89
N ASN A 233 5.04 15.37 6.90
CA ASN A 233 4.52 15.39 8.27
C ASN A 233 4.00 16.76 8.72
N CYS A 234 4.18 17.81 7.90
CA CYS A 234 3.82 19.17 8.28
C CYS A 234 2.91 19.78 7.20
N CYS A 235 1.71 20.19 7.62
CA CYS A 235 0.77 20.92 6.78
C CYS A 235 1.15 22.41 6.70
N VAL A 236 0.69 23.07 5.63
CA VAL A 236 0.82 24.51 5.43
C VAL A 236 -0.43 25.20 5.98
N PRO A 237 -0.29 26.18 6.89
CA PRO A 237 -1.43 26.93 7.39
C PRO A 237 -1.99 27.86 6.32
N VAL A 238 -3.31 27.92 6.22
CA VAL A 238 -4.07 28.85 5.40
C VAL A 238 -5.03 29.59 6.32
N PHE A 239 -4.87 30.89 6.46
CA PHE A 239 -5.61 31.70 7.42
C PHE A 239 -6.90 32.24 6.81
N LEU A 240 -7.97 32.20 7.60
CA LEU A 240 -9.19 32.95 7.32
C LEU A 240 -8.91 34.45 7.40
N LEU A 241 -9.48 35.19 6.45
CA LEU A 241 -9.36 36.63 6.37
C LEU A 241 -10.53 37.30 7.07
N ASP A 242 -10.24 38.27 7.95
CA ASP A 242 -11.25 39.08 8.64
C ASP A 242 -12.09 39.92 7.67
N LYS A 243 -11.50 40.29 6.52
CA LYS A 243 -12.16 41.03 5.44
C LYS A 243 -12.06 40.21 4.16
N PRO A 244 -13.16 40.04 3.41
CA PRO A 244 -13.10 39.38 2.11
C PRO A 244 -12.11 40.10 1.19
N CYS A 245 -11.16 39.36 0.61
CA CYS A 245 -10.34 39.85 -0.48
C CYS A 245 -11.16 39.91 -1.78
N GLU A 246 -10.65 40.66 -2.76
CA GLU A 246 -11.21 40.58 -4.12
C GLU A 246 -11.11 39.13 -4.62
N PRO A 247 -12.17 38.59 -5.26
CA PRO A 247 -12.16 37.24 -5.79
C PRO A 247 -10.96 37.04 -6.72
N VAL A 248 -10.18 35.98 -6.47
CA VAL A 248 -9.02 35.66 -7.29
C VAL A 248 -9.48 35.33 -8.70
N THR A 249 -9.04 36.12 -9.69
CA THR A 249 -9.23 35.78 -11.11
C THR A 249 -8.24 34.69 -11.47
N ILE A 250 -8.75 33.53 -11.85
CA ILE A 250 -7.93 32.36 -12.22
C ILE A 250 -7.70 32.43 -13.72
N PRO A 251 -6.46 32.71 -14.19
CA PRO A 251 -6.19 32.72 -15.62
C PRO A 251 -6.32 31.30 -16.19
N SER A 252 -6.81 31.18 -17.42
CA SER A 252 -6.96 29.89 -18.09
C SER A 252 -5.62 29.20 -18.24
N PHE A 253 -5.52 27.97 -17.75
CA PHE A 253 -4.31 27.16 -17.92
C PHE A 253 -4.32 26.48 -19.29
N GLU A 254 -3.33 26.81 -20.14
CA GLU A 254 -3.04 26.01 -21.34
C GLU A 254 -1.92 25.01 -21.02
N PRO A 255 -2.21 23.69 -21.00
CA PRO A 255 -1.17 22.70 -20.77
C PRO A 255 -0.18 22.74 -21.93
N LYS A 256 1.12 22.86 -21.64
CA LYS A 256 2.19 22.70 -22.66
C LYS A 256 2.00 21.35 -23.36
N ARG A 257 1.57 21.37 -24.63
CA ARG A 257 1.31 20.17 -25.42
C ARG A 257 2.63 19.48 -25.73
N TRP A 258 2.89 18.35 -25.06
CA TRP A 258 4.03 17.49 -25.36
C TRP A 258 3.80 16.83 -26.73
N THR A 259 4.53 17.29 -27.76
CA THR A 259 4.46 16.69 -29.10
C THR A 259 5.40 15.49 -29.15
N TRP A 260 4.85 14.28 -29.01
CA TRP A 260 5.60 13.05 -29.24
C TRP A 260 6.03 12.99 -30.72
N ARG A 261 7.33 13.11 -31.00
CA ARG A 261 7.90 12.67 -32.28
C ARG A 261 8.35 11.21 -32.11
N PRO A 262 7.80 10.25 -32.86
CA PRO A 262 8.21 8.85 -32.75
C PRO A 262 9.57 8.67 -33.42
N LEU A 263 10.51 8.06 -32.70
CA LEU A 263 11.89 7.74 -33.10
C LEU A 263 12.85 8.93 -33.30
N GLY A 264 13.49 9.32 -32.20
CA GLY A 264 14.79 10.00 -32.19
C GLY A 264 15.61 9.45 -31.02
N MET A 265 16.58 8.59 -31.35
CA MET A 265 17.55 7.95 -30.48
C MET A 265 18.03 8.87 -29.33
N PHE A 266 17.92 8.37 -28.09
CA PHE A 266 18.33 8.99 -26.82
C PHE A 266 19.41 10.08 -26.94
N PRO A 267 19.08 11.33 -26.61
CA PRO A 267 20.06 12.24 -26.05
C PRO A 267 19.61 12.70 -24.65
N SER A 268 20.51 12.50 -23.70
CA SER A 268 20.57 13.13 -22.38
C SER A 268 19.61 12.59 -21.31
N VAL A 269 20.04 11.49 -20.68
CA VAL A 269 19.67 11.13 -19.30
C VAL A 269 20.03 12.26 -18.31
N GLU A 270 20.89 13.21 -18.68
CA GLU A 270 21.28 14.36 -17.85
C GLU A 270 20.18 15.43 -17.69
N SER A 271 19.33 15.66 -18.69
CA SER A 271 18.30 16.73 -18.59
C SER A 271 17.08 16.34 -17.75
N TRP A 272 16.95 15.06 -17.38
CA TRP A 272 15.91 14.58 -16.46
C TRP A 272 16.34 14.67 -14.99
N PHE A 273 17.64 14.70 -14.70
CA PHE A 273 18.17 14.71 -13.33
C PHE A 273 18.44 16.11 -12.79
N PHE A 274 18.61 17.14 -13.63
CA PHE A 274 18.91 18.51 -13.17
C PHE A 274 18.29 19.61 -14.06
N LYS A 275 17.03 19.98 -13.82
CA LYS A 275 16.48 21.36 -13.90
C LYS A 275 14.95 21.36 -13.87
N SER A 276 14.38 21.87 -12.80
CA SER A 276 13.15 22.67 -12.94
C SER A 276 13.55 24.02 -13.53
N PRO A 277 12.90 24.55 -14.58
CA PRO A 277 13.06 25.95 -14.94
C PRO A 277 12.61 26.77 -13.72
N GLY A 278 13.52 27.60 -13.18
CA GLY A 278 13.17 28.54 -12.13
C GLY A 278 12.08 29.51 -12.61
N PRO A 279 11.35 30.16 -11.68
CA PRO A 279 10.38 31.17 -12.06
C PRO A 279 11.12 32.32 -12.74
N GLU A 280 10.76 32.61 -14.00
CA GLU A 280 11.01 33.92 -14.57
C GLU A 280 10.27 34.96 -13.71
N GLU A 281 11.00 36.01 -13.43
CA GLU A 281 10.76 37.07 -12.45
C GLU A 281 9.35 37.70 -12.57
N SER A 282 8.42 37.23 -11.75
CA SER A 282 7.18 37.97 -11.46
C SER A 282 7.40 38.78 -10.18
N THR A 283 7.43 40.10 -10.35
CA THR A 283 7.55 41.14 -9.32
C THR A 283 6.72 40.84 -8.06
N VAL A 284 7.42 40.56 -6.96
CA VAL A 284 6.86 40.30 -5.63
C VAL A 284 6.54 41.62 -4.94
N VAL A 285 5.29 41.82 -4.54
CA VAL A 285 4.87 42.84 -3.56
C VAL A 285 4.97 42.20 -2.17
N PRO A 286 5.69 42.80 -1.20
CA PRO A 286 5.89 42.18 0.11
C PRO A 286 4.68 42.44 1.02
N LEU A 287 4.14 41.38 1.63
CA LEU A 287 3.22 41.46 2.77
C LEU A 287 3.79 40.66 3.95
N PRO A 288 3.44 41.05 5.19
CA PRO A 288 4.34 40.93 6.32
C PRO A 288 4.33 39.53 6.93
N VAL A 289 5.54 39.04 7.20
CA VAL A 289 5.80 37.82 7.94
C VAL A 289 5.74 38.13 9.43
N ALA A 290 4.86 37.44 10.16
CA ALA A 290 4.86 37.45 11.62
C ALA A 290 5.35 36.09 12.14
N THR A 291 6.40 36.14 12.95
CA THR A 291 7.12 35.02 13.55
C THR A 291 6.57 34.65 14.93
N LEU A 292 6.71 33.36 15.27
CA LEU A 292 6.70 32.76 16.62
C LEU A 292 5.33 32.83 17.33
N GLU A 293 4.90 31.89 18.18
CA GLU A 293 5.61 31.07 19.16
C GLU A 293 4.70 29.88 19.52
N THR A 294 5.29 28.78 20.00
CA THR A 294 4.61 27.51 20.32
C THR A 294 3.61 27.64 21.49
N ALA A 295 2.35 27.22 21.29
CA ALA A 295 1.43 26.93 22.39
C ALA A 295 0.31 25.93 22.01
N GLU A 296 -0.13 25.20 23.03
CA GLU A 296 -0.88 23.93 23.06
C GLU A 296 -2.38 24.04 22.74
N VAL A 297 -2.94 23.00 22.11
CA VAL A 297 -4.37 22.86 21.77
C VAL A 297 -4.81 21.37 21.90
N PRO A 298 -6.08 21.08 22.26
CA PRO A 298 -6.48 19.88 22.99
C PRO A 298 -6.66 18.61 22.15
N ASP A 299 -6.50 17.48 22.84
CA ASP A 299 -6.70 16.12 22.36
C ASP A 299 -8.05 15.92 21.64
N SER A 300 -8.00 15.59 20.36
CA SER A 300 -9.13 15.02 19.62
C SER A 300 -8.97 13.50 19.48
N ALA A 301 -9.87 12.78 20.14
CA ALA A 301 -9.88 11.32 20.24
C ALA A 301 -10.31 10.64 18.92
N PRO A 302 -9.70 9.49 18.53
CA PRO A 302 -10.18 8.70 17.40
C PRO A 302 -11.10 7.57 17.90
N LYS A 303 -12.42 7.74 17.76
CA LYS A 303 -13.40 6.67 17.98
C LYS A 303 -13.41 5.75 16.76
N LYS A 304 -12.87 4.52 16.90
CA LYS A 304 -13.18 3.25 16.20
C LYS A 304 -11.97 2.31 16.13
N LEU A 305 -10.77 2.82 15.88
CA LEU A 305 -9.54 2.02 15.93
C LEU A 305 -9.00 1.90 17.37
N ALA A 306 -9.13 2.98 18.15
CA ALA A 306 -8.85 2.96 19.59
C ALA A 306 -9.81 2.05 20.36
N GLU A 307 -11.00 1.75 19.83
CA GLU A 307 -11.99 0.89 20.48
C GLU A 307 -11.63 -0.59 20.38
N VAL A 308 -11.03 -1.03 19.26
CA VAL A 308 -10.53 -2.40 19.11
C VAL A 308 -9.23 -2.60 19.89
N PHE A 309 -8.28 -1.66 19.83
CA PHE A 309 -7.08 -1.72 20.66
C PHE A 309 -7.39 -1.57 22.15
N SER A 310 -8.37 -0.73 22.53
CA SER A 310 -8.89 -0.61 23.90
C SER A 310 -9.61 -1.89 24.33
N ARG A 311 -10.29 -2.62 23.43
CA ARG A 311 -10.86 -3.93 23.75
C ARG A 311 -9.75 -4.97 23.95
N ILE A 312 -8.73 -5.05 23.10
CA ILE A 312 -7.60 -5.98 23.25
C ILE A 312 -6.73 -5.65 24.47
N PHE A 313 -6.35 -4.38 24.68
CA PHE A 313 -5.66 -3.94 25.90
C PHE A 313 -6.57 -4.01 27.12
N GLY A 314 -7.87 -3.81 26.93
CA GLY A 314 -8.92 -4.01 27.92
C GLY A 314 -8.99 -5.45 28.37
N TRP A 315 -8.74 -6.44 27.50
CA TRP A 315 -8.58 -7.84 27.89
C TRP A 315 -7.35 -8.08 28.76
N VAL A 316 -6.20 -7.46 28.43
CA VAL A 316 -4.97 -7.55 29.24
C VAL A 316 -5.14 -6.83 30.58
N HIS A 317 -5.76 -5.65 30.58
CA HIS A 317 -6.07 -4.85 31.77
C HIS A 317 -7.20 -5.46 32.60
N PHE A 318 -8.17 -6.15 31.99
CA PHE A 318 -9.22 -6.94 32.66
C PHE A 318 -8.58 -8.14 33.38
N LEU A 319 -7.67 -8.88 32.71
CA LEU A 319 -6.90 -9.94 33.36
C LEU A 319 -6.12 -9.41 34.57
N PHE A 320 -5.43 -8.28 34.43
CA PHE A 320 -4.64 -7.66 35.49
C PHE A 320 -5.50 -7.07 36.62
N HIS A 321 -6.56 -6.33 36.29
CA HIS A 321 -7.41 -5.65 37.27
C HIS A 321 -8.31 -6.62 38.04
N HIS A 322 -8.66 -7.78 37.45
CA HIS A 322 -9.38 -8.84 38.17
C HIS A 322 -8.47 -9.67 39.08
N THR A 323 -7.16 -9.75 38.83
CA THR A 323 -6.21 -10.25 39.85
C THR A 323 -6.08 -9.29 41.05
N ALA A 324 -6.18 -7.97 40.83
CA ALA A 324 -6.14 -6.98 41.91
C ALA A 324 -7.47 -6.84 42.68
N VAL A 325 -8.62 -6.85 41.99
CA VAL A 325 -9.97 -6.83 42.60
C VAL A 325 -10.27 -8.15 43.33
N GLY A 326 -9.68 -9.27 42.87
CA GLY A 326 -9.72 -10.56 43.58
C GLY A 326 -9.08 -10.52 44.96
N ILE A 327 -8.11 -9.62 45.21
CA ILE A 327 -7.46 -9.45 46.51
C ILE A 327 -8.28 -8.53 47.44
N VAL A 328 -9.02 -7.56 46.89
CA VAL A 328 -9.82 -6.59 47.67
C VAL A 328 -11.19 -7.15 48.10
N LEU A 329 -11.79 -8.06 47.34
CA LEU A 329 -13.09 -8.70 47.67
C LEU A 329 -12.96 -9.95 48.56
N LEU A 330 -11.89 -10.04 49.36
CA LEU A 330 -11.64 -11.17 50.27
C LEU A 330 -12.68 -11.30 51.41
N ALA A 331 -13.65 -10.40 51.53
CA ALA A 331 -14.60 -10.32 52.65
C ALA A 331 -16.07 -10.70 52.32
N ALA A 332 -16.39 -11.24 51.13
CA ALA A 332 -17.77 -11.65 50.79
C ALA A 332 -17.96 -13.17 50.60
N ASN A 333 -19.18 -13.66 50.92
CA ASN A 333 -19.62 -15.06 50.93
C ASN A 333 -19.29 -15.85 49.65
N CYS A 334 -18.98 -17.14 49.81
CA CYS A 334 -18.55 -18.06 48.75
C CYS A 334 -19.50 -18.12 47.54
N ALA A 335 -20.81 -18.06 47.77
CA ALA A 335 -21.83 -18.07 46.70
C ALA A 335 -21.78 -16.82 45.80
N LEU A 336 -21.49 -15.65 46.37
CA LEU A 336 -21.35 -14.41 45.59
C LEU A 336 -20.07 -14.46 44.73
N ARG A 337 -19.00 -15.08 45.22
CA ARG A 337 -17.76 -15.31 44.45
C ARG A 337 -17.99 -16.22 43.25
N ALA A 338 -18.70 -17.32 43.46
CA ALA A 338 -19.03 -18.25 42.38
C ALA A 338 -19.92 -17.59 41.31
N ALA A 339 -20.91 -16.79 41.72
CA ALA A 339 -21.79 -16.07 40.79
C ALA A 339 -21.05 -14.99 39.98
N ILE A 340 -20.20 -14.17 40.62
CA ILE A 340 -19.39 -13.16 39.94
C ILE A 340 -18.41 -13.83 38.96
N CYS A 341 -17.73 -14.90 39.39
CA CYS A 341 -16.82 -15.65 38.54
C CYS A 341 -17.52 -16.24 37.31
N ALA A 342 -18.70 -16.85 37.49
CA ALA A 342 -19.50 -17.40 36.40
C ALA A 342 -19.95 -16.31 35.40
N LEU A 343 -20.35 -15.13 35.89
CA LEU A 343 -20.73 -13.99 35.03
C LEU A 343 -19.54 -13.44 34.23
N LEU A 344 -18.35 -13.31 34.85
CA LEU A 344 -17.14 -12.88 34.17
C LEU A 344 -16.68 -13.90 33.11
N LEU A 345 -16.77 -15.19 33.43
CA LEU A 345 -16.48 -16.28 32.48
C LEU A 345 -17.45 -16.28 31.30
N MET A 346 -18.76 -16.12 31.56
CA MET A 346 -19.76 -15.99 30.48
C MET A 346 -19.48 -14.78 29.60
N LYS A 347 -19.18 -13.62 30.19
CA LYS A 347 -18.85 -12.41 29.42
C LYS A 347 -17.58 -12.59 28.59
N ALA A 348 -16.52 -13.17 29.17
CA ALA A 348 -15.28 -13.45 28.46
C ALA A 348 -15.50 -14.45 27.31
N LEU A 349 -16.32 -15.49 27.53
CA LEU A 349 -16.68 -16.45 26.49
C LEU A 349 -17.46 -15.80 25.34
N VAL A 350 -18.47 -14.96 25.66
CA VAL A 350 -19.24 -14.22 24.66
C VAL A 350 -18.35 -13.28 23.86
N GLU A 351 -17.45 -12.54 24.53
CA GLU A 351 -16.52 -11.65 23.84
C GLU A 351 -15.53 -12.44 22.96
N LEU A 352 -14.97 -13.55 23.45
CA LEU A 352 -14.09 -14.44 22.68
C LEU A 352 -14.79 -15.00 21.44
N LEU A 353 -16.06 -15.41 21.57
CA LEU A 353 -16.89 -15.86 20.45
C LEU A 353 -17.24 -14.72 19.48
N ALA A 354 -17.34 -13.48 19.97
CA ALA A 354 -17.64 -12.28 19.17
C ALA A 354 -16.40 -11.66 18.48
N LEU A 355 -15.18 -11.99 18.92
CA LEU A 355 -13.93 -11.51 18.32
C LEU A 355 -13.82 -11.75 16.81
N PRO A 356 -14.08 -12.94 16.25
CA PRO A 356 -13.99 -13.15 14.79
C PRO A 356 -15.00 -12.29 14.02
N PHE A 357 -16.21 -12.12 14.54
CA PHE A 357 -17.22 -11.25 13.92
C PHE A 357 -16.83 -9.78 13.97
N THR A 358 -16.25 -9.34 15.08
CA THR A 358 -15.72 -7.97 15.22
C THR A 358 -14.53 -7.74 14.30
N ALA A 359 -13.61 -8.71 14.18
CA ALA A 359 -12.50 -8.63 13.25
C ALA A 359 -12.97 -8.56 11.80
N MET A 360 -13.97 -9.37 11.44
CA MET A 360 -14.57 -9.37 10.12
C MET A 360 -15.28 -8.05 9.80
N SER A 361 -16.05 -7.49 10.74
CA SER A 361 -16.73 -6.21 10.54
C SER A 361 -15.74 -5.06 10.37
N VAL A 362 -14.65 -5.05 11.15
CA VAL A 362 -13.56 -4.08 10.97
C VAL A 362 -12.90 -4.26 9.61
N PHE A 363 -12.57 -5.49 9.21
CA PHE A 363 -11.97 -5.79 7.91
C PHE A 363 -12.83 -5.22 6.76
N PHE A 364 -14.13 -5.51 6.74
CA PHE A 364 -15.04 -4.99 5.72
C PHE A 364 -15.21 -3.48 5.80
N SER A 365 -15.21 -2.88 7.00
CA SER A 365 -15.23 -1.42 7.14
C SER A 365 -14.00 -0.80 6.50
N ARG A 366 -12.81 -1.36 6.73
CA ARG A 366 -11.56 -0.83 6.16
C ARG A 366 -11.46 -1.07 4.67
N LEU A 367 -11.96 -2.21 4.17
CA LEU A 367 -12.07 -2.45 2.74
C LEU A 367 -13.03 -1.47 2.07
N ARG A 368 -14.15 -1.15 2.71
CA ARG A 368 -15.07 -0.11 2.22
C ARG A 368 -14.40 1.26 2.18
N ASP A 369 -13.65 1.62 3.23
CA ASP A 369 -12.86 2.85 3.24
C ASP A 369 -11.87 2.88 2.05
N LEU A 370 -11.23 1.75 1.72
CA LEU A 370 -10.32 1.65 0.57
C LEU A 370 -11.03 1.84 -0.78
N LEU A 371 -12.25 1.32 -0.93
CA LEU A 371 -13.02 1.44 -2.16
C LEU A 371 -13.57 2.86 -2.37
N ASP A 372 -14.07 3.47 -1.29
CA ASP A 372 -14.96 4.63 -1.42
C ASP A 372 -14.83 5.70 -0.32
N SER A 373 -13.65 5.88 0.26
CA SER A 373 -13.43 7.02 1.15
C SER A 373 -13.27 8.32 0.35
N ASP A 374 -14.33 9.13 0.33
CA ASP A 374 -14.43 10.39 -0.41
C ASP A 374 -14.83 11.61 0.46
N THR A 375 -15.14 11.37 1.73
CA THR A 375 -15.60 12.38 2.69
C THR A 375 -14.57 12.64 3.77
N VAL A 376 -14.54 13.88 4.26
CA VAL A 376 -13.73 14.32 5.40
C VAL A 376 -14.65 15.00 6.39
N ASP A 377 -14.63 14.54 7.64
CA ASP A 377 -15.44 15.13 8.70
C ASP A 377 -15.08 16.61 8.92
N THR A 378 -16.08 17.46 9.13
CA THR A 378 -15.86 18.87 9.47
C THR A 378 -15.03 18.98 10.73
N GLY A 379 -13.96 19.78 10.71
CA GLY A 379 -13.05 19.90 11.86
C GLY A 379 -11.95 18.84 11.90
N ALA A 380 -11.91 17.88 10.97
CA ALA A 380 -10.87 16.86 10.96
C ALA A 380 -9.48 17.50 10.74
N ILE A 381 -8.55 17.18 11.63
CA ILE A 381 -7.15 17.64 11.53
C ILE A 381 -6.31 16.83 10.55
N ARG A 382 -6.89 15.80 9.92
CA ARG A 382 -6.26 15.04 8.83
C ARG A 382 -7.29 14.26 8.02
N VAL A 383 -6.97 13.98 6.75
CA VAL A 383 -7.84 13.19 5.87
C VAL A 383 -7.84 11.70 6.23
N PRO A 384 -8.91 10.93 5.93
CA PRO A 384 -8.89 9.48 6.04
C PRO A 384 -7.72 8.82 5.28
N THR A 385 -7.35 7.62 5.71
CA THR A 385 -6.18 6.88 5.17
C THR A 385 -6.29 6.63 3.68
N PHE A 386 -7.47 6.23 3.22
CA PHE A 386 -7.76 5.90 1.83
C PHE A 386 -8.54 7.01 1.11
N TYR A 387 -8.53 8.22 1.67
CA TYR A 387 -9.25 9.34 1.10
C TYR A 387 -8.79 9.64 -0.33
N ALA A 388 -9.75 9.76 -1.25
CA ALA A 388 -9.58 10.35 -2.56
C ALA A 388 -10.83 11.20 -2.87
N PRO A 389 -10.67 12.47 -3.32
CA PRO A 389 -11.82 13.34 -3.55
C PRO A 389 -12.81 12.74 -4.54
N PRO A 390 -14.11 13.02 -4.37
CA PRO A 390 -15.10 12.68 -5.37
C PRO A 390 -14.81 13.46 -6.66
N GLN A 391 -14.98 12.80 -7.81
CA GLN A 391 -14.80 13.46 -9.09
C GLN A 391 -16.06 14.28 -9.40
N LYS A 392 -15.91 15.59 -9.69
CA LYS A 392 -17.04 16.48 -10.05
C LYS A 392 -17.88 15.97 -11.23
N ASP A 393 -17.30 15.15 -12.09
CA ASP A 393 -17.98 14.49 -13.21
C ASP A 393 -18.05 12.98 -12.88
N ASP A 394 -19.03 12.63 -12.05
CA ASP A 394 -19.32 11.31 -11.44
C ASP A 394 -19.62 10.18 -12.46
N ARG A 395 -19.30 10.41 -13.74
CA ARG A 395 -19.52 9.50 -14.88
C ARG A 395 -18.24 9.07 -15.57
N SER A 396 -17.06 9.28 -14.99
CA SER A 396 -15.82 8.75 -15.56
C SER A 396 -15.52 7.37 -14.96
N PRO A 397 -15.79 6.24 -15.67
CA PRO A 397 -15.52 4.89 -15.17
C PRO A 397 -14.00 4.57 -15.13
N GLU A 398 -13.13 5.58 -15.24
CA GLU A 398 -11.69 5.42 -15.44
C GLU A 398 -11.03 4.63 -14.31
N ALA A 399 -11.33 4.95 -13.05
CA ALA A 399 -10.76 4.24 -11.90
C ALA A 399 -11.24 2.78 -11.80
N GLY A 400 -12.53 2.53 -12.07
CA GLY A 400 -13.11 1.19 -12.06
C GLY A 400 -12.55 0.32 -13.20
N MET A 401 -12.53 0.84 -14.43
CA MET A 401 -11.95 0.15 -15.59
C MET A 401 -10.46 -0.13 -15.39
N THR A 402 -9.70 0.84 -14.86
CA THR A 402 -8.28 0.67 -14.55
C THR A 402 -8.09 -0.46 -13.53
N THR A 403 -8.88 -0.47 -12.45
CA THR A 403 -8.83 -1.53 -11.43
C THR A 403 -9.10 -2.90 -12.03
N MET A 404 -10.08 -3.03 -12.93
CA MET A 404 -10.40 -4.29 -13.61
C MET A 404 -9.29 -4.78 -14.55
N ILE A 405 -8.71 -3.88 -15.33
CA ILE A 405 -7.58 -4.20 -16.21
C ILE A 405 -6.40 -4.68 -15.37
N VAL A 406 -6.07 -3.95 -14.30
CA VAL A 406 -4.99 -4.27 -13.38
C VAL A 406 -5.22 -5.62 -12.71
N ALA A 407 -6.41 -5.88 -12.18
CA ALA A 407 -6.77 -7.16 -11.55
C ALA A 407 -6.58 -8.34 -12.52
N THR A 408 -6.94 -8.15 -13.79
CA THR A 408 -6.83 -9.18 -14.83
C THR A 408 -5.39 -9.46 -15.20
N LEU A 409 -4.59 -8.41 -15.44
CA LEU A 409 -3.16 -8.55 -15.74
C LEU A 409 -2.45 -9.24 -14.58
N PHE A 410 -2.74 -8.80 -13.36
CA PHE A 410 -2.12 -9.31 -12.16
C PHE A 410 -2.49 -10.78 -11.89
N GLY A 411 -3.78 -11.14 -11.96
CA GLY A 411 -4.21 -12.55 -11.85
C GLY A 411 -3.69 -13.43 -12.98
N GLY A 412 -3.60 -12.90 -14.20
CA GLY A 412 -3.02 -13.58 -15.35
C GLY A 412 -1.55 -13.97 -15.17
N ILE A 413 -0.77 -13.14 -14.47
CA ILE A 413 0.64 -13.46 -14.15
C ILE A 413 0.71 -14.71 -13.25
N HIS A 414 -0.18 -14.86 -12.27
CA HIS A 414 -0.20 -16.06 -11.42
C HIS A 414 -0.59 -17.32 -12.21
N CYS A 415 -1.52 -17.18 -13.16
CA CYS A 415 -1.88 -18.25 -14.10
C CYS A 415 -0.70 -18.69 -14.98
N ALA A 416 0.32 -17.84 -15.23
CA ALA A 416 1.52 -18.24 -15.96
C ALA A 416 2.31 -19.38 -15.26
N GLY A 417 2.13 -19.52 -13.94
CA GLY A 417 2.66 -20.64 -13.14
C GLY A 417 1.88 -21.95 -13.27
N TRP A 418 0.98 -22.09 -14.25
CA TRP A 418 0.09 -23.25 -14.38
C TRP A 418 0.80 -24.61 -14.37
N ASN A 419 2.02 -24.67 -14.93
CA ASN A 419 2.82 -25.88 -15.09
C ASN A 419 3.99 -25.97 -14.10
N PHE A 420 3.95 -25.20 -13.01
CA PHE A 420 4.95 -25.33 -11.95
C PHE A 420 4.87 -26.68 -11.24
N SER A 421 6.01 -27.10 -10.69
CA SER A 421 6.16 -28.37 -9.99
C SER A 421 6.00 -28.15 -8.50
N PHE A 422 4.91 -28.68 -7.94
CA PHE A 422 4.64 -28.59 -6.50
C PHE A 422 4.99 -29.89 -5.78
N PRO A 423 5.28 -29.85 -4.46
CA PRO A 423 5.57 -31.05 -3.69
C PRO A 423 4.41 -32.05 -3.66
N SER A 424 3.16 -31.59 -3.80
CA SER A 424 1.97 -32.43 -3.89
C SER A 424 1.00 -31.96 -4.97
N HIS A 425 0.15 -32.88 -5.44
CA HIS A 425 -0.90 -32.56 -6.40
C HIS A 425 -1.96 -31.61 -5.83
N ALA A 426 -2.20 -31.68 -4.51
CA ALA A 426 -3.13 -30.79 -3.82
C ALA A 426 -2.64 -29.33 -3.85
N GLU A 427 -1.36 -29.09 -3.54
CA GLU A 427 -0.74 -27.75 -3.61
C GLU A 427 -0.82 -27.15 -5.03
N LEU A 428 -0.58 -27.97 -6.06
CA LEU A 428 -0.75 -27.54 -7.46
C LEU A 428 -2.21 -27.15 -7.78
N ILE A 429 -3.19 -27.93 -7.32
CA ILE A 429 -4.61 -27.62 -7.53
C ILE A 429 -4.98 -26.33 -6.80
N ILE A 430 -4.53 -26.15 -5.55
CA ILE A 430 -4.76 -24.93 -4.77
C ILE A 430 -4.21 -23.73 -5.54
N TRP A 431 -2.97 -23.78 -6.01
CA TRP A 431 -2.38 -22.70 -6.83
C TRP A 431 -3.24 -22.36 -8.05
N ARG A 432 -3.62 -23.37 -8.84
CA ARG A 432 -4.39 -23.18 -10.08
C ARG A 432 -5.78 -22.60 -9.82
N VAL A 433 -6.49 -23.17 -8.84
CA VAL A 433 -7.83 -22.71 -8.46
C VAL A 433 -7.75 -21.27 -7.94
N SER A 434 -6.84 -20.98 -7.01
CA SER A 434 -6.66 -19.63 -6.47
C SER A 434 -6.28 -18.62 -7.55
N SER A 435 -5.42 -18.98 -8.50
CA SER A 435 -5.03 -18.11 -9.62
C SER A 435 -6.21 -17.76 -10.53
N LEU A 436 -7.07 -18.74 -10.87
CA LEU A 436 -8.28 -18.48 -11.64
C LEU A 436 -9.30 -17.66 -10.83
N PHE A 437 -9.40 -17.92 -9.53
CA PHE A 437 -10.35 -17.26 -8.65
C PHE A 437 -10.09 -15.75 -8.57
N ILE A 438 -8.82 -15.34 -8.43
CA ILE A 438 -8.46 -13.91 -8.37
C ILE A 438 -8.68 -13.18 -9.70
N VAL A 439 -8.75 -13.90 -10.83
CA VAL A 439 -9.15 -13.34 -12.12
C VAL A 439 -10.67 -13.22 -12.22
N ILE A 440 -11.42 -14.26 -11.83
CA ILE A 440 -12.87 -14.34 -12.06
C ILE A 440 -13.67 -13.46 -11.09
N VAL A 441 -13.28 -13.42 -9.81
CA VAL A 441 -14.07 -12.75 -8.77
C VAL A 441 -14.34 -11.26 -9.07
N PRO A 442 -13.34 -10.44 -9.45
CA PRO A 442 -13.58 -9.04 -9.77
C PRO A 442 -14.67 -8.84 -10.83
N TYR A 443 -14.68 -9.66 -11.89
CA TYR A 443 -15.70 -9.60 -12.94
C TYR A 443 -17.08 -10.02 -12.43
N SER A 444 -17.13 -11.07 -11.60
CA SER A 444 -18.38 -11.51 -11.01
C SER A 444 -19.00 -10.44 -10.09
N ILE A 445 -18.18 -9.71 -9.33
CA ILE A 445 -18.63 -8.61 -8.46
C ILE A 445 -19.27 -7.51 -9.29
N VAL A 446 -18.62 -7.06 -10.36
CA VAL A 446 -19.18 -6.02 -11.25
C VAL A 446 -20.52 -6.46 -11.82
N PHE A 447 -20.62 -7.71 -12.29
CA PHE A 447 -21.87 -8.26 -12.82
C PHE A 447 -22.97 -8.31 -11.74
N ILE A 448 -22.65 -8.78 -10.53
CA ILE A 448 -23.60 -8.88 -9.42
C ILE A 448 -24.11 -7.50 -9.00
N VAL A 449 -23.22 -6.50 -8.90
CA VAL A 449 -23.60 -5.12 -8.58
C VAL A 449 -24.54 -4.55 -9.64
N ALA A 450 -24.21 -4.70 -10.93
CA ALA A 450 -25.06 -4.23 -12.02
C ALA A 450 -26.46 -4.87 -12.01
N VAL A 451 -26.55 -6.17 -11.72
CA VAL A 451 -27.85 -6.87 -11.59
C VAL A 451 -28.62 -6.39 -10.35
N GLY A 452 -27.92 -6.15 -9.23
CA GLY A 452 -28.51 -5.63 -8.00
C GLY A 452 -29.12 -4.24 -8.19
N GLU A 453 -28.43 -3.35 -8.93
CA GLU A 453 -28.92 -2.01 -9.25
C GLU A 453 -30.17 -2.03 -10.15
N ILE A 454 -30.24 -2.94 -11.13
CA ILE A 454 -31.44 -3.14 -11.96
C ILE A 454 -32.65 -3.53 -11.09
N GLY A 455 -32.43 -4.27 -9.99
CA GLY A 455 -33.47 -4.64 -9.04
C GLY A 455 -34.01 -3.49 -8.18
N GLY A 456 -33.31 -2.36 -8.13
CA GLY A 456 -33.65 -1.20 -7.31
C GLY A 456 -33.23 -1.32 -5.85
N ASP A 457 -32.97 -0.17 -5.23
CA ASP A 457 -32.52 -0.05 -3.84
C ASP A 457 -33.51 -0.68 -2.86
N GLY A 458 -33.00 -1.50 -1.93
CA GLY A 458 -33.81 -2.15 -0.90
C GLY A 458 -34.57 -3.40 -1.35
N SER A 459 -34.43 -3.82 -2.61
CA SER A 459 -35.00 -5.08 -3.11
C SER A 459 -34.31 -6.32 -2.50
N ILE A 460 -35.00 -7.47 -2.52
CA ILE A 460 -34.40 -8.77 -2.15
C ILE A 460 -33.19 -9.08 -3.04
N ALA A 461 -33.26 -8.70 -4.33
CA ALA A 461 -32.17 -8.85 -5.28
C ALA A 461 -30.93 -8.04 -4.85
N PHE A 462 -31.13 -6.80 -4.41
CA PHE A 462 -30.07 -5.94 -3.88
C PHE A 462 -29.43 -6.52 -2.59
N ALA A 463 -30.25 -7.01 -1.65
CA ALA A 463 -29.74 -7.66 -0.44
C ALA A 463 -28.94 -8.93 -0.75
N PHE A 464 -29.41 -9.74 -1.71
CA PHE A 464 -28.70 -10.93 -2.17
C PHE A 464 -27.39 -10.57 -2.90
N ALA A 465 -27.38 -9.51 -3.70
CA ALA A 465 -26.18 -8.99 -4.34
C ALA A 465 -25.11 -8.59 -3.32
N ILE A 466 -25.49 -7.85 -2.26
CA ILE A 466 -24.57 -7.49 -1.16
C ILE A 466 -23.97 -8.73 -0.49
N LEU A 467 -24.80 -9.74 -0.22
CA LEU A 467 -24.33 -10.99 0.38
C LEU A 467 -23.30 -11.69 -0.52
N LEU A 468 -23.61 -11.84 -1.82
CA LEU A 468 -22.73 -12.47 -2.78
C LEU A 468 -21.42 -11.71 -2.96
N VAL A 469 -21.47 -10.36 -3.03
CA VAL A 469 -20.27 -9.51 -3.09
C VAL A 469 -19.41 -9.72 -1.84
N SER A 470 -20.02 -9.76 -0.65
CA SER A 470 -19.30 -9.99 0.60
C SER A 470 -18.59 -11.35 0.63
N VAL A 471 -19.26 -12.41 0.13
CA VAL A 471 -18.66 -13.75 -0.01
C VAL A 471 -17.54 -13.75 -1.05
N GLY A 472 -17.74 -13.08 -2.19
CA GLY A 472 -16.74 -12.93 -3.25
C GLY A 472 -15.46 -12.26 -2.76
N VAL A 473 -15.60 -11.15 -2.03
CA VAL A 473 -14.47 -10.44 -1.41
C VAL A 473 -13.70 -11.33 -0.45
N VAL A 474 -14.38 -12.03 0.46
CA VAL A 474 -13.72 -12.88 1.45
C VAL A 474 -12.98 -14.03 0.77
N SER A 475 -13.63 -14.67 -0.19
CA SER A 475 -13.02 -15.77 -0.96
C SER A 475 -11.84 -15.29 -1.82
N TYR A 476 -11.89 -14.08 -2.37
CA TYR A 476 -10.74 -13.44 -3.02
C TYR A 476 -9.54 -13.30 -2.08
N VAL A 477 -9.75 -12.76 -0.87
CA VAL A 477 -8.67 -12.59 0.12
C VAL A 477 -8.07 -13.93 0.53
N PHE A 478 -8.90 -14.96 0.72
CA PHE A 478 -8.40 -16.31 0.99
C PHE A 478 -7.62 -16.90 -0.19
N ALA A 479 -8.07 -16.71 -1.43
CA ALA A 479 -7.33 -17.15 -2.61
C ALA A 479 -5.96 -16.44 -2.72
N ARG A 480 -5.90 -15.14 -2.42
CA ARG A 480 -4.64 -14.37 -2.36
C ARG A 480 -3.69 -14.89 -1.29
N LEU A 481 -4.22 -15.14 -0.08
CA LEU A 481 -3.42 -15.71 1.00
C LEU A 481 -2.90 -17.11 0.64
N ALA A 482 -3.73 -17.94 0.01
CA ALA A 482 -3.33 -19.27 -0.44
C ALA A 482 -2.17 -19.19 -1.45
N LEU A 483 -2.22 -18.30 -2.45
CA LEU A 483 -1.10 -18.12 -3.40
C LEU A 483 0.20 -17.73 -2.70
N PHE A 484 0.15 -16.81 -1.72
CA PHE A 484 1.32 -16.47 -0.93
C PHE A 484 1.85 -17.67 -0.14
N VAL A 485 0.97 -18.37 0.58
CA VAL A 485 1.36 -19.55 1.37
C VAL A 485 1.99 -20.61 0.47
N GLU A 486 1.38 -20.92 -0.66
CA GLU A 486 1.89 -21.88 -1.64
C GLU A 486 3.27 -21.48 -2.19
N ALA A 487 3.47 -20.18 -2.47
CA ALA A 487 4.77 -19.69 -2.92
C ALA A 487 5.89 -19.89 -1.88
N PHE A 488 5.59 -19.80 -0.58
CA PHE A 488 6.55 -20.07 0.48
C PHE A 488 6.72 -21.58 0.74
N THR A 489 5.64 -22.36 0.70
CA THR A 489 5.70 -23.81 0.94
C THR A 489 6.42 -24.55 -0.18
N ALA A 490 6.33 -24.07 -1.42
CA ALA A 490 7.04 -24.64 -2.58
C ALA A 490 8.57 -24.58 -2.43
N LEU A 491 9.11 -23.62 -1.68
CA LEU A 491 10.55 -23.50 -1.41
C LEU A 491 11.14 -24.71 -0.66
N ARG A 492 10.30 -25.53 -0.01
CA ARG A 492 10.74 -26.75 0.69
C ARG A 492 11.30 -27.81 -0.27
N HIS A 493 10.92 -27.78 -1.54
CA HIS A 493 11.34 -28.77 -2.51
C HIS A 493 11.50 -28.16 -3.91
N LEU A 494 12.54 -27.33 -4.07
CA LEU A 494 12.84 -26.73 -5.36
C LEU A 494 13.59 -27.70 -6.29
N PRO A 495 13.25 -27.71 -7.60
CA PRO A 495 13.99 -28.49 -8.59
C PRO A 495 15.42 -27.96 -8.78
N PRO A 496 16.38 -28.79 -9.21
CA PRO A 496 17.79 -28.37 -9.37
C PRO A 496 17.97 -27.13 -10.25
N GLY A 497 17.17 -26.98 -11.30
CA GLY A 497 17.20 -25.81 -12.19
C GLY A 497 16.80 -24.48 -11.53
N ALA A 498 16.16 -24.51 -10.36
CA ALA A 498 15.85 -23.30 -9.60
C ALA A 498 17.09 -22.69 -8.94
N TYR A 499 18.14 -23.49 -8.68
CA TYR A 499 19.39 -23.07 -8.06
C TYR A 499 20.44 -22.57 -9.07
N ALA A 500 20.24 -22.84 -10.37
CA ALA A 500 21.14 -22.34 -11.41
C ALA A 500 21.17 -20.80 -11.43
N VAL A 501 22.36 -20.22 -11.56
CA VAL A 501 22.57 -18.78 -11.71
C VAL A 501 22.40 -18.37 -13.17
N VAL A 502 21.95 -17.14 -13.42
CA VAL A 502 21.85 -16.58 -14.78
C VAL A 502 23.24 -16.34 -15.33
N GLU A 503 23.55 -16.92 -16.49
CA GLU A 503 24.80 -16.67 -17.19
C GLU A 503 24.68 -15.38 -18.03
N TRP A 504 25.00 -14.23 -17.43
CA TRP A 504 24.91 -12.93 -18.10
C TRP A 504 25.81 -12.81 -19.34
N THR A 505 26.98 -13.44 -19.31
CA THR A 505 27.93 -13.44 -20.43
C THR A 505 27.34 -14.13 -21.67
N ALA A 506 26.59 -15.21 -21.50
CA ALA A 506 25.94 -15.91 -22.61
C ALA A 506 24.87 -15.03 -23.29
N LEU A 507 24.12 -14.23 -22.53
CA LEU A 507 23.11 -13.31 -23.08
C LEU A 507 23.74 -12.10 -23.78
N LEU A 508 24.81 -11.55 -23.23
CA LEU A 508 25.52 -10.39 -23.81
C LEU A 508 26.27 -10.74 -25.11
N LEU A 509 26.60 -12.01 -25.34
CA LEU A 509 27.23 -12.48 -26.59
C LEU A 509 26.24 -12.72 -27.73
N HIS A 510 24.93 -12.78 -27.42
CA HIS A 510 23.85 -12.97 -28.40
C HIS A 510 23.11 -11.68 -28.79
N MET A 511 23.42 -10.55 -28.13
CA MET A 511 22.98 -9.20 -28.50
C MET A 511 24.12 -8.45 -29.20
#